data_AF-A0A2M7I2E7-F1
#
_entry.id   AF-A0A2M7I2E7-F1
#
_cell.length_a   1.000
_cell.length_b   1.000
_cell.length_c   1.000
_cell.angle_alpha   90.00
_cell.angle_beta   90.00
_cell.angle_gamma   90.00
#
_symmetry.space_group_name_H-M   'P 1'
#
loop_
_entity.id
_entity.type
_entity.pdbx_description
1 polymer ?
#
loop_
_entity_poly.entity_id
_entity_poly.type
_entity_poly.pdbx_seq_one_letter_code
_entity_poly.pdbx_strand_id
1 'polypeptide(L)' 'MSLKVGDKAPDFNLLNTNNERVSLSSFKGKNVVVLFFPLANTGVCTKEMCTFRDELKSYENLNAQILGISVDSPFTL' A
#
# COMPACT_ATOMS: atom_id res chain seq x y z
N MET A 1 -11.46 15.56 4.61
CA MET A 1 -10.30 16.48 4.63
C MET A 1 -9.20 15.84 3.81
N SER A 2 -8.55 16.56 2.90
CA SER A 2 -7.45 16.03 2.09
C SER A 2 -6.12 16.16 2.84
N LEU A 3 -5.24 15.16 2.72
CA LEU A 3 -3.90 15.19 3.32
C LEU A 3 -2.98 16.14 2.56
N LYS A 4 -2.15 16.88 3.28
CA LYS A 4 -1.13 17.77 2.73
C LYS A 4 0.27 17.24 3.04
N VAL A 5 1.25 17.68 2.26
CA VAL A 5 2.66 17.37 2.53
C VAL A 5 3.04 17.93 3.90
N GLY A 6 3.65 17.08 4.73
CA GLY A 6 4.02 17.38 6.11
C GLY A 6 2.97 16.97 7.15
N ASP A 7 1.75 16.62 6.73
CA ASP A 7 0.76 16.07 7.64
C ASP A 7 1.22 14.70 8.15
N LYS A 8 0.96 14.44 9.42
CA LYS A 8 1.16 13.09 9.98
C LYS A 8 0.15 12.15 9.33
N ALA A 9 0.66 11.07 8.72
CA ALA A 9 -0.20 10.05 8.13
C ALA A 9 -1.19 9.50 9.18
N PRO A 10 -2.49 9.41 8.84
CA PRO A 10 -3.49 8.86 9.74
C PRO A 10 -3.22 7.37 9.94
N ASP A 11 -3.43 6.89 11.17
CA ASP A 11 -3.31 5.46 11.43
C ASP A 11 -4.49 4.71 10.77
N PHE A 12 -4.23 3.50 10.32
CA PHE A 12 -5.24 2.60 9.78
C PHE A 12 -5.03 1.21 10.34
N ASN A 13 -6.10 0.42 10.34
CA ASN A 13 -6.07 -0.98 10.72
C ASN A 13 -6.99 -1.74 9.77
N LEU A 14 -6.40 -2.38 8.77
CA LEU A 14 -7.11 -3.04 7.67
C LEU A 14 -6.74 -4.53 7.61
N LEU A 15 -7.61 -5.33 6.99
CA LEU A 15 -7.31 -6.73 6.70
C LEU A 15 -6.53 -6.83 5.39
N ASN A 16 -5.50 -7.66 5.37
CA ASN A 16 -4.84 -8.07 4.13
C ASN A 16 -5.55 -9.28 3.50
N THR A 17 -5.05 -9.75 2.36
CA THR A 17 -5.55 -10.92 1.63
C THR A 17 -5.42 -12.24 2.41
N ASN A 18 -4.57 -12.28 3.45
CA ASN A 18 -4.40 -13.43 4.33
C ASN A 18 -5.29 -13.35 5.59
N ASN A 19 -6.24 -12.41 5.65
CA ASN A 19 -7.06 -12.09 6.83
C ASN A 19 -6.27 -11.64 8.06
N GLU A 20 -5.05 -11.15 7.88
CA GLU A 20 -4.23 -10.59 8.95
C GLU A 20 -4.48 -9.10 9.07
N ARG A 21 -4.49 -8.59 10.31
CA ARG A 21 -4.61 -7.15 10.56
C ARG A 21 -3.27 -6.45 10.32
N VAL A 22 -3.28 -5.49 9.41
CA VAL A 22 -2.14 -4.63 9.09
C VAL A 22 -2.46 -3.22 9.58
N SER A 23 -1.58 -2.70 10.45
CA SER A 23 -1.66 -1.31 10.92
C SER A 23 -0.47 -0.49 10.45
N LEU A 24 -0.69 0.81 10.19
CA LEU A 24 0.41 1.70 9.83
C LEU A 24 1.45 1.78 10.96
N SER A 25 0.97 1.72 12.21
CA SER A 25 1.81 1.72 13.40
C SER A 25 2.83 0.55 13.46
N SER A 26 2.54 -0.58 12.81
CA SER A 26 3.43 -1.74 12.73
C SER A 26 4.70 -1.49 11.92
N PHE A 27 4.73 -0.43 11.09
CA PHE A 27 5.85 -0.08 10.20
C PHE A 27 6.71 1.08 10.72
N LYS A 28 6.61 1.43 12.01
CA LYS A 28 7.46 2.47 12.62
C LYS A 28 8.94 2.17 12.38
N GLY A 29 9.68 3.21 11.96
CA GLY A 29 11.11 3.11 11.66
C GLY A 29 11.44 2.69 10.22
N LYS A 30 10.43 2.43 9.39
CA LYS A 30 10.57 2.25 7.94
C LYS A 30 9.88 3.39 7.19
N ASN A 31 10.34 3.66 5.97
CA ASN A 31 9.58 4.48 5.05
C ASN A 31 8.39 3.65 4.55
N VAL A 32 7.21 4.26 4.41
CA VAL A 32 6.01 3.55 3.94
C VAL A 32 5.44 4.29 2.74
N VAL A 33 5.30 3.59 1.62
CA VAL A 33 4.66 4.08 0.41
C VAL A 33 3.28 3.43 0.33
N VAL A 34 2.23 4.24 0.47
CA VAL A 34 0.84 3.77 0.36
C VAL A 34 0.33 4.05 -1.05
N LEU A 35 -0.05 2.99 -1.76
CA LEU A 35 -0.58 3.04 -3.12
C LEU A 35 -2.07 2.76 -3.08
N PHE A 36 -2.89 3.78 -3.36
CA PHE A 36 -4.33 3.61 -3.47
C PHE A 36 -4.73 3.29 -4.91
N PHE A 37 -5.43 2.19 -5.11
CA PHE A 37 -5.99 1.82 -6.41
C PHE A 37 -7.48 1.47 -6.28
N PRO A 38 -8.34 1.89 -7.23
CA PRO A 38 -9.79 1.81 -7.05
C PRO A 38 -10.36 0.40 -7.15
N LEU A 39 -9.79 -0.46 -8.00
CA LEU A 39 -10.27 -1.82 -8.22
C LEU A 39 -9.14 -2.71 -8.73
N ALA A 40 -8.98 -3.87 -8.11
CA ALA A 40 -8.10 -4.93 -8.58
C ALA A 40 -8.51 -5.41 -9.99
N ASN A 41 -7.55 -6.00 -10.71
CA ASN A 41 -7.77 -6.63 -12.03
C ASN A 41 -8.28 -5.68 -13.14
N THR A 42 -8.08 -4.37 -13.01
CA THR A 42 -8.31 -3.41 -14.09
C THR A 42 -7.00 -3.14 -14.84
N GLY A 43 -7.06 -2.99 -16.17
CA GLY A 43 -5.86 -2.97 -17.02
C GLY A 43 -4.81 -1.93 -16.63
N VAL A 44 -5.23 -0.75 -16.16
CA VAL A 44 -4.32 0.31 -15.69
C VAL A 44 -3.70 -0.06 -14.34
N CYS A 45 -4.52 -0.44 -13.35
CA CYS A 45 -4.03 -0.78 -12.01
C CYS A 45 -3.09 -1.99 -12.05
N THR A 46 -3.36 -2.99 -12.90
CA THR A 46 -2.46 -4.14 -13.09
C THR A 46 -1.09 -3.69 -13.61
N LYS A 47 -1.05 -2.74 -14.55
CA LYS A 47 0.21 -2.21 -15.09
C LYS A 47 0.99 -1.45 -14.02
N GLU A 48 0.32 -0.61 -13.24
CA GLU A 48 0.95 0.12 -12.12
C GLU A 48 1.54 -0.85 -11.09
N MET A 49 0.79 -1.87 -10.66
CA MET A 49 1.28 -2.86 -9.70
C MET A 49 2.45 -3.69 -10.24
N CYS A 50 2.46 -4.01 -11.55
CA CYS A 50 3.61 -4.64 -12.19
C CYS A 50 4.86 -3.74 -12.14
N THR A 51 4.73 -2.43 -12.38
CA THR A 51 5.85 -1.50 -12.27
C THR A 51 6.41 -1.45 -10.84
N PHE A 52 5.55 -1.35 -9.82
CA PHE A 52 6.01 -1.36 -8.43
C PHE A 52 6.66 -2.68 -8.02
N ARG A 53 6.16 -3.82 -8.54
CA ARG A 53 6.80 -5.13 -8.36
C ARG A 53 8.20 -5.14 -8.96
N ASP A 54 8.34 -4.66 -10.19
CA ASP A 54 9.61 -4.70 -10.91
C ASP A 54 10.65 -3.76 -10.27
N GLU A 55 10.21 -2.66 -9.66
CA GLU A 55 11.05 -1.71 -8.94
C GLU A 55 11.21 -2.00 -7.44
N LEU A 56 10.61 -3.08 -6.91
CA LEU A 56 10.53 -3.36 -5.48
C LEU A 56 11.90 -3.28 -4.78
N LYS A 57 12.94 -3.81 -5.43
CA LYS A 57 14.31 -3.81 -4.91
C LYS A 57 14.87 -2.39 -4.69
N SER A 58 14.48 -1.42 -5.52
CA SER A 58 14.87 -0.02 -5.36
C SER A 58 14.25 0.59 -4.10
N TYR A 59 12.99 0.25 -3.79
CA TYR A 59 12.32 0.69 -2.57
C TYR A 59 12.89 0.01 -1.32
N GLU A 60 13.21 -1.29 -1.40
CA GLU A 60 13.86 -2.02 -0.32
C GLU A 60 15.22 -1.40 0.06
N ASN A 61 16.02 -0.99 -0.93
CA ASN A 61 17.29 -0.29 -0.70
C ASN A 61 17.11 1.07 0.01
N LEU A 62 15.93 1.69 -0.09
CA LEU A 62 15.56 2.92 0.61
C LEU A 62 14.90 2.67 1.98
N ASN A 63 14.93 1.42 2.48
CA ASN A 63 14.21 0.98 3.67
C ASN A 63 12.71 1.35 3.59
N ALA A 64 12.13 1.25 2.39
CA ALA A 64 10.74 1.58 2.11
C ALA A 64 9.90 0.32 1.91
N GLN A 65 8.76 0.27 2.61
CA GLN A 65 7.73 -0.74 2.45
C GLN A 65 6.60 -0.19 1.60
N ILE A 66 6.24 -0.90 0.54
CA ILE A 66 5.08 -0.58 -0.29
C ILE A 66 3.84 -1.29 0.28
N LEU A 67 2.74 -0.57 0.42
CA LEU A 67 1.42 -1.07 0.83
C LEU A 67 0.39 -0.67 -0.23
N GLY A 68 -0.17 -1.66 -0.93
CA GLY A 68 -1.31 -1.46 -1.83
C GLY A 68 -2.61 -1.49 -1.04
N ILE A 69 -3.45 -0.48 -1.20
CA ILE A 69 -4.79 -0.40 -0.60
C ILE A 69 -5.81 -0.20 -1.71
N SER A 70 -6.81 -1.07 -1.76
CA SER A 70 -8.00 -0.88 -2.57
C SER A 70 -9.27 -0.99 -1.75
N VAL A 71 -10.39 -0.63 -2.35
CA VAL A 71 -11.73 -0.79 -1.77
C VAL A 71 -12.32 -2.17 -2.07
N ASP A 72 -11.51 -3.10 -2.60
CA ASP A 72 -11.92 -4.46 -2.86
C ASP A 72 -12.20 -5.22 -1.55
N SER A 73 -13.02 -6.28 -1.68
CA SER A 73 -13.16 -7.25 -0.59
C SER A 73 -11.83 -7.97 -0.38
N PRO A 74 -11.44 -8.32 0.86
CA PRO A 74 -10.28 -9.17 1.13
C PRO A 74 -10.31 -10.52 0.40
N PHE A 75 -11.48 -10.94 -0.09
CA PHE A 75 -11.70 -12.19 -0.84
C PHE A 75 -11.67 -12.02 -2.37
N THR A 76 -11.32 -10.84 -2.88
CA THR A 76 -11.30 -10.55 -4.32
C THR A 76 -10.04 -11.07 -5.02
N LEU A 77 -8.95 -11.32 -4.28
CA LEU A 77 -7.64 -11.77 -4.76
C LEU A 77 -7.35 -13.20 -4.30
#